data_AF-A0A7J3QFY5-F1
#
_entry.id   AF-A0A7J3QFY5-F1
#
_cell.length_a   1.000
_cell.length_b   1.000
_cell.length_c   1.000
_cell.angle_alpha   90.00
_cell.angle_beta   90.00
_cell.angle_gamma   90.00
#
_symmetry.space_group_name_H-M   'P 1'
#
loop_
_entity.id
_entity.type
_entity.pdbx_description
1 polymer ?
#
loop_
_entity_poly.entity_id
_entity_poly.type
_entity_poly.pdbx_seq_one_letter_code
_entity_poly.pdbx_strand_id
1 'polypeptide(L)'
;RCLEILAERKDVHLTIPAECLEKNPPTHEVEIRENSSWSCFHGVERWRNDCGCSTGAHPGWSQAWRSPLRRAMDWLGRHLAETYERLSSEYFRDPWQARDDYIELLIDRSAENVERFFLRHARRRLTHEERVKAMTLLEMEKHAMAMFTSCGWFFDDISDISSISILCHASRAMQLAKQVSGIYLEGGFLEILREARSNLPEIGDAVNLYKMVVLPLRTDLRRMVANFALRFLLPGYPGSIEMYTCEIKSLENRVLQKGDQRLALGRVRVFCRETLEKEEMDFVALWQGRMLAWVSRSGSWNLEGIAELFRENGGGAVIDHFRGMGEKEYSISELFDEERRMLVRYLLNPELLSELRKPLARTRFTEPGLPTELRLLWLVAVLSEMRGAVARLDFQMAEEFLQELRKAGFEPPVDIVSLVRSKLRELLSSSRLQEAEKAVRFLNLVRPGIDGWLLRAFAMRRLAEGCGPGEAEILHRISGV
;
A
#
# COMPACT_ATOMS: atom_id res chain seq x y z
N ARG A 1 3.96 -38.08 -10.01
CA ARG A 1 2.92 -39.12 -10.23
C ARG A 1 2.96 -39.80 -11.61
N CYS A 2 2.72 -39.15 -12.76
CA CYS A 2 2.84 -39.84 -14.06
C CYS A 2 4.26 -40.37 -14.34
N LEU A 3 5.28 -39.55 -14.09
CA LEU A 3 6.68 -39.97 -14.25
C LEU A 3 7.08 -41.09 -13.29
N GLU A 4 6.58 -41.09 -12.05
CA GLU A 4 6.83 -42.18 -11.08
C GLU A 4 6.26 -43.52 -11.57
N ILE A 5 5.02 -43.52 -12.07
CA ILE A 5 4.38 -44.72 -12.64
C ILE A 5 5.18 -45.25 -13.84
N LEU A 6 5.70 -44.34 -14.68
CA LEU A 6 6.51 -44.71 -15.84
C LEU A 6 7.90 -45.21 -15.44
N ALA A 7 8.46 -44.76 -14.31
CA ALA A 7 9.76 -45.20 -13.83
C ALA A 7 9.75 -46.64 -13.29
N GLU A 8 8.62 -47.12 -12.80
CA GLU A 8 8.45 -48.51 -12.30
C GLU A 8 8.31 -49.54 -13.43
N ARG A 9 8.04 -49.07 -14.65
CA ARG A 9 7.93 -49.91 -15.84
C ARG A 9 9.30 -50.27 -16.39
N LYS A 10 9.63 -51.56 -16.42
CA LYS A 10 10.90 -52.07 -16.96
C LYS A 10 11.05 -51.90 -18.47
N ASP A 11 9.96 -51.65 -19.18
CA ASP A 11 9.91 -51.44 -20.64
C ASP A 11 9.98 -49.96 -21.05
N VAL A 12 10.10 -49.05 -20.08
CA VAL A 12 10.20 -47.60 -20.32
C VAL A 12 11.49 -47.09 -19.69
N HIS A 13 12.29 -46.36 -20.48
CA HIS A 13 13.46 -45.65 -19.97
C HIS A 13 13.16 -44.15 -19.94
N LEU A 14 13.07 -43.57 -18.74
CA LEU A 14 12.94 -42.13 -18.58
C LEU A 14 14.29 -41.45 -18.80
N THR A 15 14.30 -40.46 -19.68
CA THR A 15 15.49 -39.68 -20.02
C THR A 15 15.08 -38.24 -20.35
N ILE A 16 16.07 -37.36 -20.47
CA ILE A 16 15.88 -35.98 -20.92
C ILE A 16 16.22 -35.86 -22.42
N PRO A 17 15.68 -34.85 -23.13
CA PRO A 17 15.97 -34.67 -24.55
C PRO A 17 17.47 -34.63 -24.89
N ALA A 18 18.29 -34.02 -24.03
CA ALA A 18 19.74 -33.90 -24.25
C ALA A 18 20.45 -35.28 -24.29
N GLU A 19 20.20 -36.15 -23.31
CA GLU A 19 20.78 -37.49 -23.27
C GLU A 19 20.25 -38.37 -24.42
N CYS A 20 18.96 -38.23 -24.75
CA CYS A 20 18.36 -38.94 -25.89
C CYS A 20 19.05 -38.57 -27.21
N LEU A 21 19.31 -37.28 -27.44
CA LEU A 21 19.99 -36.77 -28.64
C LEU A 21 21.46 -37.18 -28.72
N GLU A 22 22.17 -37.22 -27.59
CA GLU A 22 23.57 -37.69 -27.55
C GLU A 22 23.69 -39.16 -27.96
N LYS A 23 22.76 -40.01 -27.48
CA LYS A 23 22.72 -41.44 -27.82
C LYS A 23 22.13 -41.71 -29.20
N ASN A 24 21.31 -40.80 -29.73
CA ASN A 24 20.61 -40.95 -31.00
C ASN A 24 20.75 -39.66 -31.84
N PRO A 25 21.91 -39.45 -32.52
CA PRO A 25 22.12 -38.27 -33.33
C PRO A 25 21.06 -38.10 -34.42
N PRO A 26 20.60 -36.87 -34.70
CA PRO A 26 19.57 -36.63 -35.70
C PRO A 26 20.05 -37.00 -37.11
N THR A 27 19.19 -37.68 -37.86
CA THR A 27 19.45 -38.12 -39.25
C THR A 27 18.62 -37.37 -40.29
N HIS A 28 17.71 -36.52 -39.84
CA HIS A 28 16.78 -35.77 -40.68
C HIS A 28 16.72 -34.33 -40.22
N GLU A 29 16.55 -33.43 -41.17
CA GLU A 29 16.27 -32.02 -40.91
C GLU A 29 14.78 -31.76 -41.11
N VAL A 30 14.24 -30.86 -40.31
CA VAL A 30 12.86 -30.38 -40.43
C VAL A 30 12.86 -28.86 -40.37
N GLU A 31 11.97 -28.25 -41.15
CA GLU A 31 11.80 -26.81 -41.15
C GLU A 31 10.75 -26.40 -40.12
N ILE A 32 11.08 -25.41 -39.29
CA ILE A 32 10.14 -24.82 -38.35
C ILE A 32 9.32 -23.77 -39.11
N ARG A 33 7.99 -23.86 -39.01
CA ARG A 33 7.14 -22.77 -39.47
C ARG A 33 7.40 -21.54 -38.62
N GLU A 34 7.99 -20.51 -39.22
CA GLU A 34 8.25 -19.23 -38.56
C GLU A 34 6.99 -18.63 -37.93
N ASN A 35 7.17 -17.95 -36.79
CA ASN A 35 6.08 -17.39 -35.99
C ASN A 35 5.00 -18.42 -35.56
N SER A 36 5.34 -19.72 -35.49
CA SER A 36 4.50 -20.72 -34.84
C SER A 36 4.59 -20.63 -33.32
N SER A 37 3.62 -21.21 -32.62
CA SER A 37 3.70 -21.38 -31.17
C SER A 37 3.01 -22.68 -30.74
N TRP A 38 3.40 -23.18 -29.57
CA TRP A 38 2.81 -24.38 -28.97
C TRP A 38 1.41 -24.17 -28.36
N SER A 39 1.00 -22.91 -28.15
CA SER A 39 -0.18 -22.55 -27.35
C SER A 39 -1.18 -21.63 -28.07
N CYS A 40 -0.95 -21.40 -29.37
CA CYS A 40 -1.88 -20.68 -30.24
C CYS A 40 -1.83 -21.29 -31.64
N PHE A 41 -2.98 -21.76 -32.11
CA PHE A 41 -3.14 -22.35 -33.44
C PHE A 41 -2.85 -21.35 -34.57
N HIS A 42 -2.91 -20.05 -34.26
CA HIS A 42 -2.64 -18.94 -35.17
C HIS A 42 -1.21 -18.42 -35.05
N GLY A 43 -0.27 -19.25 -34.60
CA GLY A 43 1.13 -18.86 -34.45
C GLY A 43 1.35 -17.96 -33.24
N VAL A 44 1.94 -16.78 -33.43
CA VAL A 44 2.17 -15.80 -32.35
C VAL A 44 1.07 -14.74 -32.24
N GLU A 45 -0.03 -14.87 -32.98
CA GLU A 45 -1.09 -13.86 -32.99
C GLU A 45 -1.76 -13.67 -31.62
N ARG A 46 -1.73 -14.68 -30.72
CA ARG A 46 -2.16 -14.51 -29.31
C ARG A 46 -1.47 -13.32 -28.62
N TRP A 47 -0.24 -12.99 -28.98
CA TRP A 47 0.53 -11.89 -28.35
C TRP A 47 0.52 -10.60 -29.16
N ARG A 48 -0.31 -10.53 -30.20
CA ARG A 48 -0.34 -9.39 -31.14
C ARG A 48 -1.74 -8.92 -31.51
N ASN A 49 -2.72 -9.82 -31.62
CA ASN A 49 -4.02 -9.51 -32.22
C ASN A 49 -5.17 -10.34 -31.61
N ASP A 50 -6.40 -10.02 -32.01
CA ASP A 50 -7.58 -10.82 -31.68
C ASP A 50 -7.65 -12.06 -32.58
N CYS A 51 -6.87 -13.08 -32.26
CA CYS A 51 -6.95 -14.38 -32.92
C CYS A 51 -8.00 -15.31 -32.28
N GLY A 52 -8.86 -14.79 -31.40
CA GLY A 52 -9.88 -15.55 -30.65
C GLY A 52 -9.33 -16.52 -29.59
N CYS A 53 -8.01 -16.71 -29.48
CA CYS A 53 -7.43 -17.58 -28.47
C CYS A 53 -7.50 -16.95 -27.08
N SER A 54 -8.20 -17.59 -26.16
CA SER A 54 -8.36 -17.21 -24.75
C SER A 54 -7.92 -18.36 -23.83
N THR A 55 -8.07 -18.22 -22.51
CA THR A 55 -7.95 -19.36 -21.58
C THR A 55 -9.23 -20.18 -21.51
N GLY A 56 -10.33 -19.67 -22.09
CA GLY A 56 -11.67 -20.25 -22.02
C GLY A 56 -12.40 -19.97 -20.72
N ALA A 57 -11.81 -19.19 -19.79
CA ALA A 57 -12.45 -18.83 -18.52
C ALA A 57 -13.67 -17.92 -18.74
N HIS A 58 -13.63 -17.06 -19.77
CA HIS A 58 -14.71 -16.12 -20.06
C HIS A 58 -15.21 -16.25 -21.51
N PRO A 59 -16.21 -17.12 -21.77
CA PRO A 59 -16.83 -17.23 -23.08
C PRO A 59 -17.42 -15.90 -23.56
N GLY A 60 -17.14 -15.51 -24.80
CA GLY A 60 -17.66 -14.29 -25.42
C GLY A 60 -16.82 -13.03 -25.19
N TRP A 61 -15.75 -13.09 -24.38
CA TRP A 61 -14.83 -11.96 -24.24
C TRP A 61 -13.94 -11.78 -25.47
N SER A 62 -13.80 -10.53 -25.91
CA SER A 62 -12.96 -10.16 -27.05
C SER A 62 -11.51 -9.98 -26.64
N GLN A 63 -10.60 -10.33 -27.55
CA GLN A 63 -9.16 -10.13 -27.39
C GLN A 63 -8.63 -8.94 -28.21
N ALA A 64 -9.54 -8.08 -28.70
CA ALA A 64 -9.23 -6.90 -29.50
C ALA A 64 -8.30 -5.90 -28.81
N TRP A 65 -8.22 -5.92 -27.48
CA TRP A 65 -7.31 -5.10 -26.68
C TRP A 65 -5.83 -5.38 -26.93
N ARG A 66 -5.47 -6.58 -27.40
CA ARG A 66 -4.08 -7.02 -27.59
C ARG A 66 -3.35 -6.20 -28.64
N SER A 67 -4.02 -5.88 -29.75
CA SER A 67 -3.47 -5.11 -30.86
C SER A 67 -3.09 -3.67 -30.47
N PRO A 68 -4.00 -2.84 -29.92
CA PRO A 68 -3.63 -1.50 -29.47
C PRO A 68 -2.61 -1.52 -28.32
N LEU A 69 -2.68 -2.50 -27.40
CA LEU A 69 -1.64 -2.66 -26.38
C LEU A 69 -0.27 -2.94 -27.01
N ARG A 70 -0.19 -3.86 -27.97
CA ARG A 70 1.07 -4.17 -28.67
C ARG A 70 1.62 -2.95 -29.40
N ARG A 71 0.78 -2.20 -30.11
CA ARG A 71 1.19 -0.95 -30.77
C ARG A 71 1.70 0.09 -29.80
N ALA A 72 1.06 0.26 -28.64
CA ALA A 72 1.52 1.19 -27.61
C ALA A 72 2.90 0.80 -27.06
N MET A 73 3.12 -0.49 -26.80
CA MET A 73 4.41 -1.01 -26.33
C MET A 73 5.51 -0.90 -27.39
N ASP A 74 5.23 -1.24 -28.66
CA ASP A 74 6.19 -1.10 -29.76
C ASP A 74 6.54 0.38 -30.01
N TRP A 75 5.55 1.29 -29.92
CA TRP A 75 5.79 2.72 -29.99
C TRP A 75 6.70 3.19 -28.86
N LEU A 76 6.40 2.81 -27.61
CA LEU A 76 7.20 3.21 -26.46
C LEU A 76 8.62 2.63 -26.54
N GLY A 77 8.75 1.36 -26.89
CA GLY A 77 10.04 0.67 -27.00
C GLY A 77 11.00 1.35 -27.97
N ARG A 78 10.51 1.79 -29.14
CA ARG A 78 11.33 2.54 -30.10
C ARG A 78 11.86 3.87 -29.53
N HIS A 79 10.99 4.65 -28.87
CA HIS A 79 11.40 5.94 -28.30
C HIS A 79 12.37 5.78 -27.11
N LEU A 80 12.20 4.72 -26.31
CA LEU A 80 13.12 4.38 -25.23
C LEU A 80 14.49 3.96 -25.77
N ALA A 81 14.52 3.09 -26.79
CA ALA A 81 15.76 2.67 -27.46
C ALA A 81 16.53 3.85 -28.07
N GLU A 82 15.84 4.73 -28.80
CA GLU A 82 16.42 5.96 -29.36
C GLU A 82 16.98 6.89 -28.27
N THR A 83 16.25 7.03 -27.16
CA THR A 83 16.68 7.84 -26.00
C THR A 83 17.90 7.21 -25.32
N TYR A 84 17.88 5.89 -25.14
CA TYR A 84 18.96 5.12 -24.54
C TYR A 84 20.24 5.27 -25.34
N GLU A 85 20.24 4.90 -26.62
CA GLU A 85 21.41 4.93 -27.48
C GLU A 85 22.04 6.34 -27.52
N ARG A 86 21.21 7.37 -27.69
CA ARG A 86 21.66 8.76 -27.74
C ARG A 86 22.33 9.22 -26.44
N LEU A 87 21.68 9.02 -25.29
CA LEU A 87 22.18 9.55 -24.01
C LEU A 87 23.28 8.68 -23.40
N SER A 88 23.19 7.36 -23.55
CA SER A 88 24.14 6.43 -22.95
C SER A 88 25.51 6.44 -23.65
N SER A 89 25.56 6.86 -24.92
CA SER A 89 26.80 7.05 -25.69
C SER A 89 27.78 8.07 -25.07
N GLU A 90 27.28 8.97 -24.21
CA GLU A 90 28.11 9.89 -23.43
C GLU A 90 28.89 9.17 -22.31
N TYR A 91 28.39 8.03 -21.84
CA TYR A 91 28.88 7.31 -20.66
C TYR A 91 29.56 5.97 -21.03
N PHE A 92 28.99 5.19 -21.95
CA PHE A 92 29.43 3.82 -22.27
C PHE A 92 30.09 3.71 -23.65
N ARG A 93 31.14 2.88 -23.76
CA ARG A 93 31.89 2.64 -25.01
C ARG A 93 31.01 1.99 -26.07
N ASP A 94 30.21 1.04 -25.61
CA ASP A 94 29.18 0.37 -26.37
C ASP A 94 27.91 0.31 -25.48
N PRO A 95 26.92 1.19 -25.74
CA PRO A 95 25.64 1.19 -25.04
C PRO A 95 24.93 -0.15 -25.01
N TRP A 96 24.87 -0.86 -26.13
CA TRP A 96 24.06 -2.07 -26.26
C TRP A 96 24.74 -3.25 -25.55
N GLN A 97 26.06 -3.36 -25.67
CA GLN A 97 26.82 -4.33 -24.88
C GLN A 97 26.72 -4.04 -23.37
N ALA A 98 26.77 -2.77 -22.95
CA ALA A 98 26.58 -2.42 -21.54
C ALA A 98 25.18 -2.77 -21.02
N ARG A 99 24.14 -2.65 -21.86
CA ARG A 99 22.78 -3.10 -21.53
C ARG A 99 22.72 -4.61 -21.34
N ASP A 100 23.33 -5.38 -22.24
CA ASP A 100 23.29 -6.84 -22.19
C ASP A 100 24.07 -7.38 -20.99
N ASP A 101 25.24 -6.81 -20.71
CA ASP A 101 26.07 -7.16 -19.55
C ASP A 101 25.49 -6.63 -18.23
N TYR A 102 24.43 -5.82 -18.26
CA TYR A 102 23.75 -5.33 -17.06
C TYR A 102 23.16 -6.46 -16.20
N ILE A 103 22.94 -7.64 -16.79
CA ILE A 103 22.56 -8.85 -16.06
C ILE A 103 23.54 -9.18 -14.92
N GLU A 104 24.83 -8.86 -15.08
CA GLU A 104 25.84 -9.04 -14.02
C GLU A 104 25.45 -8.26 -12.75
N LEU A 105 24.91 -7.05 -12.92
CA LEU A 105 24.43 -6.20 -11.82
C LEU A 105 23.03 -6.59 -11.34
N LEU A 106 22.22 -7.32 -12.12
CA LEU A 106 20.98 -7.88 -11.61
C LEU A 106 21.23 -9.07 -10.67
N ILE A 107 22.31 -9.81 -10.91
CA ILE A 107 22.72 -10.97 -10.11
C ILE A 107 23.49 -10.52 -8.85
N ASP A 108 24.45 -9.59 -8.98
CA ASP A 108 25.25 -9.08 -7.87
C ASP A 108 25.43 -7.55 -7.94
N ARG A 109 24.86 -6.84 -6.96
CA ARG A 109 24.96 -5.37 -6.81
C ARG A 109 25.98 -4.94 -5.75
N SER A 110 26.96 -5.79 -5.42
CA SER A 110 28.08 -5.39 -4.56
C SER A 110 28.79 -4.15 -5.13
N ALA A 111 29.35 -3.32 -4.23
CA ALA A 111 30.04 -2.10 -4.63
C ALA A 111 31.22 -2.41 -5.57
N GLU A 112 31.88 -3.55 -5.34
CA GLU A 112 32.97 -4.08 -6.14
C GLU A 112 32.51 -4.44 -7.55
N ASN A 113 31.34 -5.08 -7.70
CA ASN A 113 30.82 -5.45 -9.02
C ASN A 113 30.35 -4.23 -9.81
N VAL A 114 29.71 -3.26 -9.14
CA VAL A 114 29.35 -1.96 -9.75
C VAL A 114 30.60 -1.23 -10.25
N GLU A 115 31.68 -1.18 -9.47
CA GLU A 115 32.93 -0.54 -9.90
C GLU A 115 33.55 -1.28 -11.10
N ARG A 116 33.57 -2.62 -11.07
CA ARG A 116 34.06 -3.44 -12.19
C ARG A 116 33.28 -3.19 -13.47
N PHE A 117 31.96 -3.10 -13.39
CA PHE A 117 31.09 -2.80 -14.51
C PHE A 117 31.45 -1.45 -15.15
N PHE A 118 31.59 -0.39 -14.33
CA PHE A 118 32.00 0.93 -14.85
C PHE A 118 33.42 0.92 -15.42
N LEU A 119 34.38 0.21 -14.83
CA LEU A 119 35.74 0.09 -15.38
C LEU A 119 35.74 -0.56 -16.78
N ARG A 120 34.89 -1.57 -16.99
CA ARG A 120 34.76 -2.29 -18.26
C ARG A 120 34.04 -1.45 -19.32
N HIS A 121 32.88 -0.90 -18.99
CA HIS A 121 31.96 -0.30 -19.98
C HIS A 121 32.10 1.21 -20.14
N ALA A 122 32.55 1.95 -19.12
CA ALA A 122 32.59 3.40 -19.21
C ALA A 122 33.69 3.88 -20.17
N ARG A 123 33.38 4.92 -20.95
CA ARG A 123 34.33 5.55 -21.89
C ARG A 123 35.44 6.32 -21.18
N ARG A 124 35.12 6.82 -19.99
CA ARG A 124 35.99 7.63 -19.14
C ARG A 124 35.59 7.43 -17.69
N ARG A 125 36.38 7.98 -16.77
CA ARG A 125 35.98 8.07 -15.36
C ARG A 125 34.75 8.97 -15.25
N LEU A 126 33.67 8.43 -14.68
CA LEU A 126 32.41 9.13 -14.47
C LEU A 126 32.34 9.69 -13.05
N THR A 127 31.80 10.90 -12.91
CA THR A 127 31.38 11.47 -11.62
C THR A 127 30.19 10.70 -11.05
N HIS A 128 29.86 10.93 -9.77
CA HIS A 128 28.71 10.28 -9.16
C HIS A 128 27.39 10.59 -9.89
N GLU A 129 27.15 11.86 -10.25
CA GLU A 129 25.96 12.27 -11.00
C GLU A 129 25.86 11.60 -12.38
N GLU A 130 27.00 11.46 -13.07
CA GLU A 130 27.05 10.76 -14.36
C GLU A 130 26.81 9.26 -14.21
N ARG A 131 27.34 8.63 -13.14
CA ARG A 131 27.04 7.23 -12.81
C ARG A 131 25.54 7.05 -12.53
N VAL A 132 24.91 7.98 -11.82
CA VAL A 132 23.46 7.95 -11.58
C VAL A 132 22.70 7.99 -12.91
N LYS A 133 23.02 8.94 -13.81
CA LYS A 133 22.38 9.00 -15.13
C LYS A 133 22.59 7.72 -15.95
N ALA A 134 23.81 7.18 -15.96
CA ALA A 134 24.15 5.96 -16.68
C ALA A 134 23.38 4.73 -16.14
N MET A 135 23.28 4.57 -14.82
CA MET A 135 22.48 3.50 -14.20
C MET A 135 20.99 3.67 -14.45
N THR A 136 20.48 4.91 -14.36
CA THR A 136 19.08 5.21 -14.66
C THR A 136 18.70 4.86 -16.10
N LEU A 137 19.61 5.06 -17.07
CA LEU A 137 19.43 4.63 -18.46
C LEU A 137 19.40 3.09 -18.61
N LEU A 138 20.25 2.36 -17.88
CA LEU A 138 20.24 0.89 -17.88
C LEU A 138 18.97 0.33 -17.23
N GLU A 139 18.52 0.92 -16.12
CA GLU A 139 17.26 0.61 -15.47
C GLU A 139 16.04 0.92 -16.35
N MET A 140 16.11 1.98 -17.15
CA MET A 140 15.09 2.30 -18.17
C MET A 140 14.98 1.17 -19.19
N GLU A 141 16.10 0.70 -19.75
CA GLU A 141 16.12 -0.41 -20.70
C GLU A 141 15.68 -1.74 -20.08
N LYS A 142 16.04 -2.01 -18.81
CA LYS A 142 15.53 -3.17 -18.05
C LYS A 142 14.00 -3.19 -18.07
N HIS A 143 13.36 -2.05 -17.81
CA HIS A 143 11.91 -1.93 -17.83
C HIS A 143 11.33 -1.91 -19.25
N ALA A 144 12.06 -1.37 -20.24
CA ALA A 144 11.70 -1.42 -21.66
C ALA A 144 11.64 -2.86 -22.18
N MET A 145 12.51 -3.75 -21.70
CA MET A 145 12.43 -5.18 -22.00
C MET A 145 11.31 -5.86 -21.20
N ALA A 146 11.18 -5.56 -19.90
CA ALA A 146 10.22 -6.21 -19.02
C ALA A 146 8.75 -5.96 -19.43
N MET A 147 8.43 -4.82 -20.05
CA MET A 147 7.08 -4.54 -20.56
C MET A 147 6.66 -5.44 -21.74
N PHE A 148 7.59 -6.20 -22.34
CA PHE A 148 7.28 -7.20 -23.37
C PHE A 148 7.14 -8.62 -22.82
N THR A 149 7.06 -8.80 -21.49
CA THR A 149 6.81 -10.11 -20.88
C THR A 149 5.50 -10.71 -21.41
N SER A 150 5.60 -11.87 -22.07
CA SER A 150 4.52 -12.45 -22.89
C SER A 150 3.24 -12.79 -22.11
N CYS A 151 3.34 -13.03 -20.80
CA CYS A 151 2.18 -13.26 -19.92
C CYS A 151 1.17 -12.09 -19.98
N GLY A 152 1.63 -10.86 -20.24
CA GLY A 152 0.77 -9.68 -20.33
C GLY A 152 -0.19 -9.65 -21.53
N TRP A 153 -0.11 -10.61 -22.46
CA TRP A 153 -1.08 -10.79 -23.53
C TRP A 153 -1.82 -12.14 -23.47
N PHE A 154 -1.50 -13.00 -22.50
CA PHE A 154 -1.92 -14.39 -22.55
C PHE A 154 -3.40 -14.60 -22.14
N PHE A 155 -3.84 -13.84 -21.14
CA PHE A 155 -5.15 -13.98 -20.49
C PHE A 155 -6.25 -13.26 -21.26
N ASP A 156 -7.47 -13.29 -20.71
CA ASP A 156 -8.69 -12.93 -21.42
C ASP A 156 -8.94 -11.42 -21.48
N ASP A 157 -8.30 -10.62 -20.62
CA ASP A 157 -8.53 -9.18 -20.52
C ASP A 157 -7.28 -8.37 -20.16
N ILE A 158 -7.28 -7.10 -20.56
CA ILE A 158 -6.22 -6.14 -20.24
C ILE A 158 -6.15 -5.77 -18.75
N SER A 159 -7.22 -6.02 -17.99
CA SER A 159 -7.27 -5.81 -16.54
C SER A 159 -6.67 -6.96 -15.73
N ASP A 160 -6.21 -8.03 -16.38
CA ASP A 160 -5.49 -9.11 -15.70
C ASP A 160 -4.20 -8.59 -15.03
N ILE A 161 -3.82 -9.21 -13.92
CA ILE A 161 -2.61 -8.85 -13.17
C ILE A 161 -1.34 -8.89 -14.03
N SER A 162 -1.28 -9.79 -15.01
CA SER A 162 -0.14 -9.92 -15.93
C SER A 162 -0.06 -8.71 -16.88
N SER A 163 -1.21 -8.27 -17.39
CA SER A 163 -1.35 -7.08 -18.25
C SER A 163 -1.06 -5.80 -17.46
N ILE A 164 -1.51 -5.72 -16.21
CA ILE A 164 -1.18 -4.62 -15.30
C ILE A 164 0.34 -4.56 -15.04
N SER A 165 1.00 -5.71 -14.86
CA SER A 165 2.45 -5.78 -14.61
C SER A 165 3.27 -5.15 -15.75
N ILE A 166 2.96 -5.47 -17.01
CA ILE A 166 3.66 -4.86 -18.15
C ILE A 166 3.37 -3.36 -18.30
N LEU A 167 2.15 -2.90 -17.93
CA LEU A 167 1.83 -1.48 -17.88
C LEU A 167 2.60 -0.75 -16.76
N CYS A 168 2.83 -1.40 -15.62
CA CYS A 168 3.70 -0.90 -14.55
C CYS A 168 5.16 -0.77 -15.02
N HIS A 169 5.67 -1.73 -15.80
CA HIS A 169 7.00 -1.62 -16.40
C HIS A 169 7.09 -0.48 -17.43
N ALA A 170 6.12 -0.35 -18.33
CA ALA A 170 6.03 0.76 -19.28
C ALA A 170 5.99 2.12 -18.55
N SER A 171 5.17 2.20 -17.50
CA SER A 171 5.05 3.35 -16.60
C SER A 171 6.39 3.73 -15.97
N ARG A 172 7.12 2.75 -15.43
CA ARG A 172 8.43 2.98 -14.82
C ARG A 172 9.47 3.38 -15.86
N ALA A 173 9.51 2.76 -17.03
CA ALA A 173 10.42 3.14 -18.09
C ALA A 173 10.21 4.60 -18.53
N MET A 174 8.96 5.04 -18.68
CA MET A 174 8.64 6.44 -18.99
C MET A 174 9.05 7.42 -17.87
N GLN A 175 8.93 7.03 -16.60
CA GLN A 175 9.41 7.85 -15.48
C GLN A 175 10.93 8.05 -15.54
N LEU A 176 11.68 6.96 -15.75
CA LEU A 176 13.14 6.99 -15.86
C LEU A 176 13.59 7.79 -17.08
N ALA A 177 12.93 7.60 -18.23
CA ALA A 177 13.17 8.39 -19.44
C ALA A 177 12.98 9.88 -19.18
N LYS A 178 11.88 10.28 -18.51
CA LYS A 178 11.63 11.67 -18.14
C LYS A 178 12.71 12.21 -17.20
N GLN A 179 13.17 11.42 -16.23
CA GLN A 179 14.22 11.82 -15.28
C GLN A 179 15.54 12.15 -15.97
N VAL A 180 15.97 11.35 -16.96
CA VAL A 180 17.28 11.52 -17.62
C VAL A 180 17.24 12.42 -18.85
N SER A 181 16.11 12.51 -19.55
CA SER A 181 15.99 13.22 -20.83
C SER A 181 15.07 14.44 -20.79
N GLY A 182 14.20 14.55 -19.78
CA GLY A 182 13.12 15.53 -19.74
C GLY A 182 11.94 15.23 -20.67
N ILE A 183 12.02 14.19 -21.51
CA ILE A 183 10.99 13.85 -22.50
C ILE A 183 9.75 13.27 -21.80
N TYR A 184 8.57 13.72 -22.23
CA TYR A 184 7.29 13.22 -21.74
C TYR A 184 6.64 12.27 -22.76
N LEU A 185 6.89 10.97 -22.62
CA LEU A 185 6.35 9.92 -23.50
C LEU A 185 4.93 9.46 -23.14
N GLU A 186 4.50 9.72 -21.90
CA GLU A 186 3.23 9.20 -21.36
C GLU A 186 2.00 9.68 -22.13
N GLY A 187 2.02 10.92 -22.66
CA GLY A 187 0.90 11.44 -23.47
C GLY A 187 0.64 10.57 -24.71
N GLY A 188 1.66 10.39 -25.55
CA GLY A 188 1.55 9.59 -26.77
C GLY A 188 1.27 8.11 -26.50
N PHE A 189 1.83 7.56 -25.42
CA PHE A 189 1.53 6.20 -24.99
C PHE A 189 0.04 6.02 -24.66
N LEU A 190 -0.54 6.93 -23.88
CA LEU A 190 -1.95 6.87 -23.48
C LEU A 190 -2.92 7.14 -24.64
N GLU A 191 -2.51 7.89 -25.66
CA GLU A 191 -3.32 8.10 -26.86
C GLU A 191 -3.55 6.79 -27.62
N ILE A 192 -2.50 6.00 -27.83
CA ILE A 192 -2.59 4.68 -28.47
C ILE A 192 -3.33 3.70 -27.55
N LEU A 193 -3.01 3.72 -26.26
CA LEU A 193 -3.56 2.78 -25.28
C LEU A 193 -5.09 2.92 -25.10
N ARG A 194 -5.66 4.10 -25.38
CA ARG A 194 -7.11 4.35 -25.30
C ARG A 194 -7.95 3.40 -26.16
N GLU A 195 -7.38 2.91 -27.26
CA GLU A 195 -8.05 1.96 -28.13
C GLU A 195 -8.21 0.56 -27.50
N ALA A 196 -7.42 0.23 -26.48
CA ALA A 196 -7.50 -1.05 -25.80
C ALA A 196 -8.67 -1.05 -24.79
N ARG A 197 -9.77 -1.69 -25.18
CA ARG A 197 -10.99 -1.80 -24.37
C ARG A 197 -10.94 -3.04 -23.46
N SER A 198 -11.30 -2.86 -22.20
CA SER A 198 -11.56 -4.00 -21.32
C SER A 198 -12.94 -4.59 -21.61
N ASN A 199 -13.07 -5.89 -21.41
CA ASN A 199 -14.35 -6.59 -21.40
C ASN A 199 -15.19 -6.24 -20.16
N LEU A 200 -14.60 -5.60 -19.14
CA LEU A 200 -15.28 -5.14 -17.94
C LEU A 200 -15.79 -3.69 -18.10
N PRO A 201 -17.12 -3.46 -18.04
CA PRO A 201 -17.70 -2.12 -18.21
C PRO A 201 -17.20 -1.08 -17.21
N GLU A 202 -16.95 -1.48 -15.97
CA GLU A 202 -16.46 -0.63 -14.89
C GLU A 202 -15.03 -0.10 -15.11
N ILE A 203 -14.26 -0.79 -15.97
CA ILE A 203 -12.92 -0.36 -16.39
C ILE A 203 -13.01 0.47 -17.67
N GLY A 204 -13.77 -0.01 -18.64
CA GLY A 204 -13.96 0.66 -19.93
C GLY A 204 -12.74 0.53 -20.86
N ASP A 205 -11.73 1.37 -20.68
CA ASP A 205 -10.48 1.30 -21.46
C ASP A 205 -9.22 1.26 -20.60
N ALA A 206 -8.12 0.92 -21.26
CA ALA A 206 -6.83 0.80 -20.62
C ALA A 206 -6.26 2.13 -20.12
N VAL A 207 -6.75 3.30 -20.57
CA VAL A 207 -6.36 4.59 -19.97
C VAL A 207 -7.01 4.76 -18.60
N ASN A 208 -8.28 4.38 -18.46
CA ASN A 208 -8.94 4.34 -17.15
C ASN A 208 -8.27 3.32 -16.23
N LEU A 209 -7.99 2.11 -16.71
CA LEU A 209 -7.21 1.10 -15.97
C LEU A 209 -5.86 1.66 -15.51
N TYR A 210 -5.13 2.32 -16.42
CA TYR A 210 -3.82 2.90 -16.13
C TYR A 210 -3.90 3.95 -15.02
N LYS A 211 -4.91 4.83 -15.06
CA LYS A 211 -5.12 5.86 -14.03
C LYS A 211 -5.54 5.28 -12.68
N MET A 212 -6.40 4.27 -12.69
CA MET A 212 -6.96 3.66 -11.48
C MET A 212 -5.99 2.74 -10.77
N VAL A 213 -5.14 2.02 -11.53
CA VAL A 213 -4.32 0.94 -10.99
C VAL A 213 -2.83 1.22 -11.16
N VAL A 214 -2.38 1.65 -12.34
CA VAL A 214 -0.94 1.78 -12.63
C VAL A 214 -0.33 3.05 -12.03
N LEU A 215 -1.01 4.20 -12.17
CA LEU A 215 -0.53 5.46 -11.60
C LEU A 215 -0.40 5.39 -10.06
N PRO A 216 -1.37 4.84 -9.30
CA PRO A 216 -1.23 4.71 -7.86
C PRO A 216 -0.16 3.71 -7.39
N LEU A 217 0.40 2.89 -8.28
CA LEU A 217 1.54 2.01 -7.99
C LEU A 217 2.89 2.67 -8.27
N ARG A 218 2.92 3.83 -8.96
CA ARG A 218 4.15 4.57 -9.20
C ARG A 218 4.81 4.98 -7.90
N THR A 219 6.12 4.77 -7.84
CA THR A 219 6.93 5.09 -6.66
C THR A 219 8.07 6.02 -7.04
N ASP A 220 8.30 6.99 -6.16
CA ASP A 220 9.45 7.89 -6.16
C ASP A 220 10.09 7.89 -4.76
N LEU A 221 11.27 8.52 -4.65
CA LEU A 221 11.98 8.58 -3.37
C LEU A 221 11.14 9.26 -2.28
N ARG A 222 10.34 10.28 -2.63
CA ARG A 222 9.46 10.96 -1.67
C ARG A 222 8.41 10.03 -1.09
N ARG A 223 7.78 9.19 -1.92
CA ARG A 223 6.81 8.18 -1.46
C ARG A 223 7.48 7.10 -0.61
N MET A 224 8.73 6.72 -0.92
CA MET A 224 9.49 5.79 -0.07
C MET A 224 9.77 6.41 1.31
N VAL A 225 10.19 7.67 1.36
CA VAL A 225 10.37 8.38 2.64
C VAL A 225 9.06 8.60 3.36
N ALA A 226 7.94 8.83 2.66
CA ALA A 226 6.63 8.94 3.28
C ALA A 226 6.22 7.61 3.95
N ASN A 227 6.47 6.48 3.29
CA ASN A 227 6.25 5.16 3.86
C ASN A 227 7.14 4.90 5.09
N PHE A 228 8.41 5.27 5.01
CA PHE A 228 9.33 5.28 6.15
C PHE A 228 8.76 6.12 7.31
N ALA A 229 8.33 7.36 7.03
CA ALA A 229 7.86 8.32 8.01
C ALA A 229 6.58 7.84 8.72
N LEU A 230 5.63 7.30 7.95
CA LEU A 230 4.40 6.70 8.48
C LEU A 230 4.71 5.51 9.40
N ARG A 231 5.72 4.70 9.06
CA ARG A 231 6.16 3.60 9.92
C ARG A 231 6.95 4.10 11.14
N PHE A 232 7.69 5.21 11.02
CA PHE A 232 8.43 5.82 12.12
C PHE A 232 7.52 6.36 13.24
N LEU A 233 6.23 6.55 12.96
CA LEU A 233 5.22 6.82 13.99
C LEU A 233 5.01 5.65 14.97
N LEU A 234 5.44 4.44 14.62
CA LEU A 234 5.36 3.26 15.46
C LEU A 234 6.64 3.12 16.31
N PRO A 235 6.55 2.57 17.54
CA PRO A 235 7.72 2.32 18.37
C PRO A 235 8.72 1.33 17.73
N GLY A 236 9.89 1.13 18.34
CA GLY A 236 10.82 0.05 17.95
C GLY A 236 11.38 0.15 16.52
N TYR A 237 11.42 1.35 15.94
CA TYR A 237 11.91 1.56 14.59
C TYR A 237 13.46 1.56 14.53
N PRO A 238 14.09 0.79 13.63
CA PRO A 238 15.54 0.75 13.50
C PRO A 238 16.11 2.01 12.80
N GLY A 239 17.32 2.44 13.16
CA GLY A 239 17.94 3.65 12.58
C GLY A 239 18.26 3.58 11.07
N SER A 240 18.23 2.39 10.47
CA SER A 240 18.30 2.18 9.01
C SER A 240 17.32 1.06 8.63
N ILE A 241 16.66 1.21 7.48
CA ILE A 241 15.86 0.15 6.87
C ILE A 241 16.20 -0.02 5.40
N GLU A 242 16.04 -1.26 4.94
CA GLU A 242 15.92 -1.56 3.52
C GLU A 242 14.43 -1.51 3.18
N MET A 243 14.07 -0.71 2.17
CA MET A 243 12.71 -0.61 1.64
C MET A 243 12.79 -0.86 0.14
N TYR A 244 12.41 -2.06 -0.28
CA TYR A 244 12.59 -2.55 -1.65
C TYR A 244 14.05 -2.41 -2.11
N THR A 245 14.28 -1.58 -3.13
CA THR A 245 15.61 -1.39 -3.75
C THR A 245 16.38 -0.22 -3.15
N CYS A 246 15.80 0.47 -2.17
CA CYS A 246 16.40 1.61 -1.49
C CYS A 246 16.78 1.29 -0.04
N GLU A 247 17.88 1.87 0.41
CA GLU A 247 18.22 1.98 1.82
C GLU A 247 17.81 3.37 2.32
N ILE A 248 17.13 3.43 3.46
CA ILE A 248 16.77 4.68 4.13
C ILE A 248 17.46 4.70 5.48
N LYS A 249 18.46 5.58 5.60
CA LYS A 249 19.20 5.80 6.83
C LYS A 249 18.72 7.07 7.51
N SER A 250 18.33 6.96 8.78
CA SER A 250 17.99 8.14 9.55
C SER A 250 19.26 8.90 9.99
N LEU A 251 19.23 10.22 9.84
CA LEU A 251 20.32 11.11 10.23
C LEU A 251 20.02 11.79 11.58
N GLU A 252 18.81 12.35 11.68
CA GLU A 252 18.25 12.93 12.90
C GLU A 252 16.77 12.61 12.92
N ASN A 253 16.24 12.18 14.06
CA ASN A 253 14.83 11.87 14.19
C ASN A 253 14.36 12.04 15.63
N ARG A 254 13.07 12.27 15.81
CA ARG A 254 12.41 12.20 17.10
C ARG A 254 10.93 11.94 16.94
N VAL A 255 10.35 11.37 17.97
CA VAL A 255 8.91 11.21 18.11
C VAL A 255 8.45 12.02 19.31
N LEU A 256 7.44 12.85 19.11
CA LEU A 256 6.76 13.65 20.12
C LEU A 256 5.37 13.09 20.34
N GLN A 257 4.86 13.23 21.56
CA GLN A 257 3.52 12.80 21.92
C GLN A 257 2.79 13.91 22.67
N LYS A 258 1.52 14.14 22.29
CA LYS A 258 0.61 15.06 22.97
C LYS A 258 -0.76 14.41 23.07
N GLY A 259 -1.13 13.95 24.26
CA GLY A 259 -2.34 13.17 24.45
C GLY A 259 -2.30 11.85 23.68
N ASP A 260 -3.30 11.65 22.81
CA ASP A 260 -3.43 10.51 21.90
C ASP A 260 -2.79 10.75 20.51
N GLN A 261 -2.12 11.89 20.33
CA GLN A 261 -1.48 12.27 19.07
C GLN A 261 0.01 12.00 19.10
N ARG A 262 0.56 11.56 17.97
CA ARG A 262 2.00 11.36 17.81
C ARG A 262 2.51 12.12 16.61
N LEU A 263 3.67 12.75 16.75
CA LEU A 263 4.38 13.41 15.66
C LEU A 263 5.77 12.81 15.53
N ALA A 264 6.09 12.27 14.37
CA ALA A 264 7.41 11.84 13.98
C ALA A 264 8.01 12.87 13.03
N LEU A 265 9.23 13.31 13.26
CA LEU A 265 9.91 14.22 12.34
C LEU A 265 11.41 14.00 12.35
N GLY A 266 12.06 14.35 11.24
CA GLY A 266 13.49 14.18 11.12
C GLY A 266 14.00 14.33 9.70
N ARG A 267 15.26 13.96 9.55
CA ARG A 267 15.96 13.91 8.28
C ARG A 267 16.45 12.49 8.02
N VAL A 268 16.30 12.08 6.78
CA VAL A 268 16.79 10.80 6.28
C VAL A 268 17.68 11.02 5.07
N ARG A 269 18.54 10.03 4.85
CA ARG A 269 19.28 9.85 3.60
C ARG A 269 18.75 8.60 2.93
N VAL A 270 18.27 8.75 1.71
CA VAL A 270 17.81 7.66 0.87
C VAL A 270 18.89 7.34 -0.14
N PHE A 271 19.16 6.06 -0.36
CA PHE A 271 20.06 5.57 -1.38
C PHE A 271 19.37 4.47 -2.19
N CYS A 272 19.13 4.70 -3.47
CA CYS A 272 18.59 3.69 -4.38
C CYS A 272 19.73 2.87 -5.00
N ARG A 273 19.78 1.56 -4.75
CA ARG A 273 20.87 0.70 -5.26
C ARG A 273 20.81 0.52 -6.77
N GLU A 274 19.61 0.61 -7.35
CA GLU A 274 19.40 0.42 -8.79
C GLU A 274 19.93 1.59 -9.60
N THR A 275 19.63 2.82 -9.18
CA THR A 275 20.03 4.04 -9.91
C THR A 275 21.27 4.71 -9.31
N LEU A 276 21.75 4.24 -8.15
CA LEU A 276 22.76 4.89 -7.31
C LEU A 276 22.35 6.28 -6.81
N GLU A 277 21.07 6.66 -6.98
CA GLU A 277 20.55 7.96 -6.58
C GLU A 277 20.61 8.09 -5.05
N LYS A 278 21.08 9.25 -4.60
CA LYS A 278 21.25 9.55 -3.18
C LYS A 278 20.69 10.93 -2.89
N GLU A 279 19.67 10.99 -2.03
CA GLU A 279 19.07 12.26 -1.62
C GLU A 279 18.91 12.32 -0.10
N GLU A 280 19.05 13.52 0.45
CA GLU A 280 18.67 13.82 1.84
C GLU A 280 17.34 14.55 1.85
N MET A 281 16.42 14.07 2.69
CA MET A 281 15.04 14.55 2.76
C MET A 281 14.63 14.78 4.20
N ASP A 282 13.86 15.85 4.41
CA ASP A 282 13.15 16.07 5.66
C ASP A 282 11.78 15.40 5.58
N PHE A 283 11.34 14.81 6.68
CA PHE A 283 10.03 14.19 6.79
C PHE A 283 9.32 14.67 8.06
N VAL A 284 7.99 14.74 7.96
CA VAL A 284 7.10 14.88 9.10
C VAL A 284 5.96 13.89 8.92
N ALA A 285 5.66 13.09 9.93
CA ALA A 285 4.50 12.23 9.98
C ALA A 285 3.71 12.51 11.25
N LEU A 286 2.39 12.49 11.14
CA LEU A 286 1.46 12.80 12.21
C LEU A 286 0.42 11.68 12.31
N TRP A 287 0.20 11.21 13.53
CA TRP A 287 -0.96 10.41 13.88
C TRP A 287 -1.90 11.25 14.75
N GLN A 288 -3.00 11.71 14.16
CA GLN A 288 -4.09 12.40 14.86
C GLN A 288 -5.41 12.02 14.20
N GLY A 289 -6.00 10.91 14.64
CA GLY A 289 -7.19 10.36 14.01
C GLY A 289 -7.01 9.91 12.55
N ARG A 290 -5.93 10.30 11.88
CA ARG A 290 -5.47 9.86 10.56
C ARG A 290 -3.95 9.77 10.67
N MET A 291 -3.34 8.92 9.85
CA MET A 291 -1.88 8.87 9.70
C MET A 291 -1.51 9.59 8.41
N LEU A 292 -0.81 10.70 8.57
CA LEU A 292 -0.39 11.58 7.48
C LEU A 292 1.13 11.71 7.47
N ALA A 293 1.71 11.92 6.30
CA ALA A 293 3.12 12.24 6.14
C ALA A 293 3.34 13.28 5.06
N TRP A 294 4.39 14.06 5.24
CA TRP A 294 4.90 15.04 4.30
C TRP A 294 6.40 14.81 4.13
N VAL A 295 6.88 14.98 2.90
CA VAL A 295 8.31 14.84 2.57
C VAL A 295 8.77 15.97 1.68
N SER A 296 9.90 16.58 2.02
CA SER A 296 10.57 17.58 1.18
C SER A 296 12.08 17.39 1.18
N ARG A 297 12.78 18.16 0.35
CA ARG A 297 14.25 18.16 0.35
C ARG A 297 14.78 18.57 1.72
N SER A 298 15.96 18.05 2.06
CA SER A 298 16.64 18.42 3.30
C SER A 298 16.83 19.94 3.41
N GLY A 299 16.49 20.49 4.57
CA GLY A 299 16.62 21.92 4.88
C GLY A 299 15.43 22.76 4.42
N SER A 300 14.40 22.16 3.81
CA SER A 300 13.19 22.89 3.38
C SER A 300 12.36 23.40 4.56
N TRP A 301 12.42 22.75 5.71
CA TRP A 301 11.53 23.04 6.84
C TRP A 301 12.29 23.33 8.14
N ASN A 302 11.75 24.24 8.95
CA ASN A 302 12.17 24.41 10.33
C ASN A 302 11.54 23.30 11.19
N LEU A 303 12.22 22.15 11.26
CA LEU A 303 11.77 20.99 12.02
C LEU A 303 11.58 21.28 13.52
N GLU A 304 12.37 22.17 14.12
CA GLU A 304 12.19 22.56 15.52
C GLU A 304 10.94 23.42 15.70
N GLY A 305 10.69 24.37 14.79
CA GLY A 305 9.47 25.17 14.80
C GLY A 305 8.20 24.31 14.65
N ILE A 306 8.25 23.25 13.83
CA ILE A 306 7.14 22.29 13.69
C ILE A 306 6.96 21.47 14.97
N ALA A 307 8.07 21.07 15.61
CA ALA A 307 8.04 20.40 16.90
C ALA A 307 7.39 21.26 17.99
N GLU A 308 7.75 22.55 18.06
CA GLU A 308 7.16 23.53 18.98
C GLU A 308 5.67 23.76 18.69
N LEU A 309 5.32 23.97 17.41
CA LEU A 309 3.93 24.12 16.96
C LEU A 309 3.06 22.96 17.44
N PHE A 310 3.55 21.72 17.32
CA PHE A 310 2.84 20.54 17.82
C PHE A 310 2.72 20.50 19.34
N ARG A 311 3.79 20.83 20.08
CA ARG A 311 3.77 20.88 21.55
C ARG A 311 2.73 21.89 22.04
N GLU A 312 2.67 23.07 21.45
CA GLU A 312 1.77 24.15 21.86
C GLU A 312 0.33 23.93 21.38
N ASN A 313 0.14 23.59 20.11
CA ASN A 313 -1.18 23.65 19.45
C ASN A 313 -1.73 22.27 19.04
N GLY A 314 -0.91 21.21 19.07
CA GLY A 314 -1.29 19.86 18.64
C GLY A 314 -1.24 19.67 17.13
N GLY A 315 -1.64 18.47 16.67
CA GLY A 315 -1.51 18.05 15.27
C GLY A 315 -2.36 18.84 14.29
N GLY A 316 -3.47 19.46 14.72
CA GLY A 316 -4.34 20.25 13.84
C GLY A 316 -3.59 21.43 13.23
N ALA A 317 -2.79 22.12 14.04
CA ALA A 317 -1.95 23.22 13.58
C ALA A 317 -0.84 22.74 12.61
N VAL A 318 -0.32 21.52 12.79
CA VAL A 318 0.67 20.93 11.87
C VAL A 318 0.03 20.64 10.52
N ILE A 319 -1.19 20.10 10.50
CA ILE A 319 -1.95 19.86 9.25
C ILE A 319 -2.19 21.19 8.51
N ASP A 320 -2.66 22.21 9.23
CA ASP A 320 -2.92 23.53 8.64
C ASP A 320 -1.65 24.19 8.11
N HIS A 321 -0.52 24.02 8.80
CA HIS A 321 0.79 24.49 8.37
C HIS A 321 1.19 23.89 7.01
N PHE A 322 1.14 22.56 6.86
CA PHE A 322 1.51 21.90 5.60
C PHE A 322 0.52 22.16 4.46
N ARG A 323 -0.78 22.26 4.76
CA ARG A 323 -1.78 22.66 3.78
C ARG A 323 -1.57 24.08 3.29
N GLY A 324 -1.21 25.01 4.18
CA GLY A 324 -0.89 26.38 3.83
C GLY A 324 0.32 26.50 2.90
N MET A 325 1.27 25.56 2.98
CA MET A 325 2.42 25.47 2.07
C MET A 325 2.12 24.76 0.75
N GLY A 326 0.96 24.10 0.61
CA GLY A 326 0.63 23.30 -0.57
C GLY A 326 1.49 22.05 -0.73
N GLU A 327 2.08 21.53 0.36
CA GLU A 327 2.89 20.31 0.33
C GLU A 327 2.01 19.08 0.09
N LYS A 328 2.54 18.10 -0.66
CA LYS A 328 1.81 16.86 -0.92
C LYS A 328 1.62 16.08 0.39
N GLU A 329 0.36 15.77 0.71
CA GLU A 329 -0.03 14.90 1.82
C GLU A 329 -0.01 13.44 1.37
N TYR A 330 0.69 12.59 2.12
CA TYR A 330 0.64 11.13 1.98
C TYR A 330 -0.16 10.53 3.13
N SER A 331 -0.99 9.53 2.88
CA SER A 331 -1.74 8.83 3.94
C SER A 331 -1.50 7.33 3.96
N ILE A 332 -2.13 6.65 4.93
CA ILE A 332 -2.03 5.19 5.08
C ILE A 332 -2.51 4.41 3.85
N SER A 333 -3.36 5.01 3.00
CA SER A 333 -3.82 4.41 1.74
C SER A 333 -2.71 4.35 0.69
N GLU A 334 -1.70 5.21 0.77
CA GLU A 334 -0.52 5.21 -0.09
C GLU A 334 0.60 4.30 0.42
N LEU A 335 0.43 3.65 1.59
CA LEU A 335 1.40 2.68 2.09
C LEU A 335 1.61 1.54 1.10
N PHE A 336 2.84 1.06 1.00
CA PHE A 336 3.14 -0.16 0.27
C PHE A 336 2.58 -1.37 1.00
N ASP A 337 2.21 -2.42 0.24
CA ASP A 337 1.59 -3.62 0.81
C ASP A 337 2.44 -4.29 1.89
N GLU A 338 3.77 -4.27 1.74
CA GLU A 338 4.69 -4.80 2.75
C GLU A 338 4.66 -3.98 4.03
N GLU A 339 4.67 -2.65 3.92
CA GLU A 339 4.54 -1.74 5.06
C GLU A 339 3.18 -1.88 5.74
N ARG A 340 2.10 -2.06 4.97
CA ARG A 340 0.76 -2.36 5.52
C ARG A 340 0.77 -3.66 6.33
N ARG A 341 1.33 -4.74 5.77
CA ARG A 341 1.43 -6.05 6.45
C ARG A 341 2.29 -5.96 7.70
N MET A 342 3.40 -5.24 7.65
CA MET A 342 4.25 -5.01 8.82
C MET A 342 3.52 -4.20 9.88
N LEU A 343 2.81 -3.14 9.51
CA LEU A 343 2.01 -2.34 10.43
C LEU A 343 0.95 -3.20 11.12
N VAL A 344 0.25 -4.09 10.39
CA VAL A 344 -0.66 -5.09 10.99
C VAL A 344 0.07 -6.00 11.98
N ARG A 345 1.20 -6.61 11.59
CA ARG A 345 1.98 -7.51 12.46
C ARG A 345 2.47 -6.79 13.72
N TYR A 346 2.88 -5.55 13.57
CA TYR A 346 3.37 -4.71 14.65
C TYR A 346 2.26 -4.43 15.67
N LEU A 347 1.07 -4.07 15.19
CA LEU A 347 -0.10 -3.77 16.03
C LEU A 347 -0.73 -5.03 16.64
N LEU A 348 -0.37 -6.23 16.19
CA LEU A 348 -0.75 -7.49 16.85
C LEU A 348 0.08 -7.80 18.10
N ASN A 349 1.23 -7.13 18.30
CA ASN A 349 2.00 -7.29 19.53
C ASN A 349 1.23 -6.67 20.72
N PRO A 350 0.94 -7.41 21.80
CA PRO A 350 0.12 -6.91 22.92
C PRO A 350 0.70 -5.69 23.65
N GLU A 351 2.03 -5.62 23.80
CA GLU A 351 2.70 -4.50 24.48
C GLU A 351 2.56 -3.24 23.64
N LEU A 352 2.81 -3.35 22.34
CA LEU A 352 2.72 -2.24 21.38
C LEU A 352 1.28 -1.81 21.15
N LEU A 353 0.35 -2.77 21.08
CA LEU A 353 -1.08 -2.49 21.02
C LEU A 353 -1.54 -1.72 22.25
N SER A 354 -0.98 -2.00 23.43
CA SER A 354 -1.32 -1.26 24.65
C SER A 354 -0.85 0.20 24.60
N GLU A 355 0.35 0.47 24.07
CA GLU A 355 0.86 1.83 23.86
C GLU A 355 0.05 2.59 22.81
N LEU A 356 -0.32 1.90 21.73
CA LEU A 356 -1.00 2.48 20.57
C LEU A 356 -2.52 2.44 20.65
N ARG A 357 -3.09 1.87 21.73
CA ARG A 357 -4.54 1.63 21.85
C ARG A 357 -5.36 2.91 21.72
N LYS A 358 -4.95 3.98 22.40
CA LYS A 358 -5.64 5.27 22.37
C LYS A 358 -5.53 5.96 20.99
N PRO A 359 -4.34 6.14 20.40
CA PRO A 359 -4.21 6.61 19.01
C PRO A 359 -5.04 5.80 18.00
N LEU A 360 -5.02 4.46 18.11
CA LEU A 360 -5.81 3.57 17.26
C LEU A 360 -7.30 3.80 17.42
N ALA A 361 -7.82 3.80 18.66
CA ALA A 361 -9.26 3.96 18.91
C ALA A 361 -9.80 5.32 18.41
N ARG A 362 -8.95 6.33 18.33
CA ARG A 362 -9.29 7.67 17.83
C ARG A 362 -9.09 7.83 16.31
N THR A 363 -8.59 6.80 15.64
CA THR A 363 -8.38 6.78 14.18
C THR A 363 -9.71 6.68 13.43
N ARG A 364 -9.98 7.64 12.55
CA ARG A 364 -11.14 7.73 11.66
C ARG A 364 -10.89 6.83 10.46
N PHE A 365 -11.53 5.67 10.45
CA PHE A 365 -11.32 4.62 9.46
C PHE A 365 -12.10 4.79 8.15
N THR A 366 -12.73 5.95 7.94
CA THR A 366 -13.50 6.25 6.71
C THR A 366 -12.60 6.56 5.51
N GLU A 367 -11.28 6.47 5.64
CA GLU A 367 -10.37 6.57 4.50
C GLU A 367 -10.55 5.36 3.55
N PRO A 368 -10.83 5.60 2.26
CA PRO A 368 -10.85 4.54 1.25
C PRO A 368 -9.49 3.82 1.18
N GLY A 369 -9.50 2.48 1.07
CA GLY A 369 -8.28 1.69 0.82
C GLY A 369 -7.53 1.18 2.07
N LEU A 370 -8.05 1.38 3.28
CA LEU A 370 -7.47 0.75 4.46
C LEU A 370 -7.58 -0.79 4.43
N PRO A 371 -6.48 -1.53 4.73
CA PRO A 371 -6.49 -2.98 4.90
C PRO A 371 -7.55 -3.48 5.89
N THR A 372 -8.21 -4.57 5.55
CA THR A 372 -9.22 -5.23 6.39
C THR A 372 -8.67 -5.59 7.76
N GLU A 373 -7.41 -6.00 7.84
CA GLU A 373 -6.73 -6.39 9.07
C GLU A 373 -6.58 -5.20 10.03
N LEU A 374 -6.33 -4.00 9.51
CA LEU A 374 -6.29 -2.79 10.33
C LEU A 374 -7.69 -2.37 10.80
N ARG A 375 -8.75 -2.64 10.00
CA ARG A 375 -10.14 -2.44 10.45
C ARG A 375 -10.43 -3.29 11.68
N LEU A 376 -9.97 -4.55 11.68
CA LEU A 376 -10.16 -5.47 12.80
C LEU A 376 -9.39 -5.03 14.05
N LEU A 377 -8.14 -4.61 13.90
CA LEU A 377 -7.34 -4.09 15.02
C LEU A 377 -7.92 -2.81 15.63
N TRP A 378 -8.37 -1.90 14.76
CA TRP A 378 -9.11 -0.70 15.17
C TRP A 378 -10.38 -1.06 15.96
N LEU A 379 -11.18 -2.01 15.45
CA LEU A 379 -12.40 -2.45 16.13
C LEU A 379 -12.08 -2.98 17.54
N VAL A 380 -11.02 -3.77 17.69
CA VAL A 380 -10.56 -4.25 19.01
C VAL A 380 -10.17 -3.09 19.92
N ALA A 381 -9.42 -2.11 19.41
CA ALA A 381 -9.00 -0.95 20.18
C ALA A 381 -10.18 -0.07 20.63
N VAL A 382 -11.12 0.23 19.73
CA VAL A 382 -12.34 1.01 20.02
C VAL A 382 -13.19 0.31 21.06
N LEU A 383 -13.44 -0.99 20.90
CA LEU A 383 -14.21 -1.76 21.87
C LEU A 383 -13.53 -1.82 23.24
N SER A 384 -12.20 -1.93 23.28
CA SER A 384 -11.43 -1.92 24.52
C SER A 384 -11.54 -0.57 25.24
N GLU A 385 -11.38 0.55 24.53
CA GLU A 385 -11.52 1.90 25.11
C GLU A 385 -12.96 2.20 25.53
N MET A 386 -13.96 1.77 24.74
CA MET A 386 -15.37 1.88 25.07
C MET A 386 -15.73 1.08 26.34
N ARG A 387 -15.24 -0.16 26.47
CA ARG A 387 -15.38 -0.95 27.73
C ARG A 387 -14.73 -0.22 28.90
N GLY A 388 -13.54 0.34 28.71
CA GLY A 388 -12.84 1.11 29.72
C GLY A 388 -13.62 2.37 30.15
N ALA A 389 -14.24 3.07 29.19
CA ALA A 389 -15.09 4.22 29.44
C ALA A 389 -16.32 3.84 30.28
N VAL A 390 -17.04 2.80 29.89
CA VAL A 390 -18.19 2.27 30.65
C VAL A 390 -17.78 1.83 32.05
N ALA A 391 -16.64 1.13 32.19
CA ALA A 391 -16.13 0.68 33.48
C ALA A 391 -15.81 1.85 34.43
N ARG A 392 -15.35 2.98 33.89
CA ARG A 392 -15.08 4.24 34.61
C ARG A 392 -16.29 5.16 34.74
N LEU A 393 -17.46 4.75 34.23
CA LEU A 393 -18.70 5.55 34.18
C LEU A 393 -18.60 6.82 33.32
N ASP A 394 -17.67 6.84 32.38
CA ASP A 394 -17.49 7.91 31.39
C ASP A 394 -18.36 7.62 30.16
N PHE A 395 -19.67 7.83 30.32
CA PHE A 395 -20.66 7.56 29.28
C PHE A 395 -20.59 8.54 28.10
N GLN A 396 -20.02 9.73 28.31
CA GLN A 396 -19.79 10.70 27.23
C GLN A 396 -18.73 10.15 26.27
N MET A 397 -17.58 9.70 26.79
CA MET A 397 -16.55 9.08 25.95
C MET A 397 -17.03 7.77 25.32
N ALA A 398 -17.85 6.98 26.03
CA ALA A 398 -18.43 5.77 25.48
C ALA A 398 -19.38 6.06 24.29
N GLU A 399 -20.14 7.16 24.35
CA GLU A 399 -21.01 7.61 23.27
C GLU A 399 -20.22 8.08 22.04
N GLU A 400 -19.10 8.79 22.23
CA GLU A 400 -18.20 9.15 21.13
C GLU A 400 -17.73 7.90 20.36
N PHE A 401 -17.27 6.86 21.07
CA PHE A 401 -16.85 5.61 20.44
C PHE A 401 -18.00 4.88 19.75
N LEU A 402 -19.22 4.91 20.32
CA LEU A 402 -20.40 4.33 19.70
C LEU A 402 -20.74 5.01 18.36
N GLN A 403 -20.62 6.33 18.29
CA GLN A 403 -20.85 7.08 17.05
C GLN A 403 -19.83 6.71 15.97
N GLU A 404 -18.55 6.55 16.34
CA GLU A 404 -17.50 6.13 15.39
C GLU A 404 -17.71 4.69 14.88
N LEU A 405 -18.12 3.76 15.75
CA LEU A 405 -18.49 2.40 15.34
C LEU A 405 -19.62 2.41 14.30
N ARG A 406 -20.66 3.21 14.54
CA ARG A 406 -21.80 3.33 13.62
C ARG A 406 -21.41 3.94 12.28
N LYS A 407 -20.57 4.98 12.27
CA LYS A 407 -20.03 5.58 11.03
C LYS A 407 -19.25 4.56 10.21
N ALA A 408 -18.58 3.62 10.87
CA ALA A 408 -17.85 2.53 10.23
C ALA A 408 -18.76 1.33 9.83
N GLY A 409 -20.07 1.40 10.07
CA GLY A 409 -21.03 0.35 9.72
C GLY A 409 -21.10 -0.82 10.71
N PHE A 410 -20.61 -0.64 11.94
CA PHE A 410 -20.67 -1.67 13.00
C PHE A 410 -21.77 -1.38 14.03
N GLU A 411 -22.49 -2.43 14.43
CA GLU A 411 -23.38 -2.42 15.58
C GLU A 411 -22.60 -2.67 16.88
N PRO A 412 -23.03 -2.11 18.02
CA PRO A 412 -22.36 -2.33 19.29
C PRO A 412 -22.53 -3.79 19.76
N PRO A 413 -21.45 -4.44 20.22
CA PRO A 413 -21.52 -5.85 20.58
C PRO A 413 -22.25 -6.10 21.92
N VAL A 414 -22.79 -7.31 22.07
CA VAL A 414 -23.70 -7.72 23.16
C VAL A 414 -23.05 -7.64 24.56
N ASP A 415 -21.73 -7.77 24.62
CA ASP A 415 -20.94 -7.67 25.85
C ASP A 415 -20.95 -6.25 26.42
N ILE A 416 -20.98 -5.20 25.58
CA ILE A 416 -21.11 -3.81 26.03
C ILE A 416 -22.46 -3.62 26.73
N VAL A 417 -23.54 -4.14 26.16
CA VAL A 417 -24.89 -4.08 26.77
C VAL A 417 -24.88 -4.77 28.14
N SER A 418 -24.25 -5.95 28.20
CA SER A 418 -24.13 -6.72 29.45
C SER A 418 -23.33 -5.96 30.52
N LEU A 419 -22.24 -5.30 30.12
CA LEU A 419 -21.41 -4.49 31.01
C LEU A 419 -22.16 -3.27 31.55
N VAL A 420 -22.87 -2.53 30.69
CA VAL A 420 -23.68 -1.37 31.11
C VAL A 420 -24.78 -1.79 32.07
N ARG A 421 -25.45 -2.94 31.82
CA ARG A 421 -26.44 -3.50 32.75
C ARG A 421 -25.86 -3.88 34.10
N SER A 422 -24.67 -4.47 34.09
CA SER A 422 -23.97 -4.82 35.33
C SER A 422 -23.68 -3.56 36.14
N LYS A 423 -23.15 -2.51 35.48
CA LYS A 423 -22.87 -1.23 36.12
C LYS A 423 -24.13 -0.52 36.59
N LEU A 424 -25.20 -0.55 35.81
CA LEU A 424 -26.50 0.01 36.22
C LEU A 424 -27.01 -0.64 37.50
N ARG A 425 -26.96 -1.98 37.62
CA ARG A 425 -27.36 -2.67 38.86
C ARG A 425 -26.52 -2.25 40.07
N GLU A 426 -25.21 -2.10 39.90
CA GLU A 426 -24.29 -1.63 40.94
C GLU A 426 -24.58 -0.17 41.37
N LEU A 427 -24.89 0.71 40.42
CA LEU A 427 -25.23 2.11 40.69
C LEU A 427 -26.57 2.24 41.42
N LEU A 428 -27.57 1.45 41.02
CA LEU A 428 -28.88 1.42 41.69
C LEU A 428 -28.74 0.88 43.12
N SER A 429 -27.98 -0.20 43.33
CA SER A 429 -27.78 -0.75 44.69
C SER A 429 -26.99 0.20 45.61
N SER A 430 -26.13 1.04 45.05
CA SER A 430 -25.35 2.05 45.78
C SER A 430 -26.00 3.44 45.82
N SER A 431 -27.24 3.59 45.35
CA SER A 431 -27.99 4.87 45.30
C SER A 431 -27.27 6.01 44.54
N ARG A 432 -26.41 5.68 43.57
CA ARG A 432 -25.73 6.65 42.69
C ARG A 432 -26.60 7.03 41.49
N LEU A 433 -27.68 7.76 41.78
CA LEU A 433 -28.78 7.99 40.82
C LEU A 433 -28.39 8.83 39.60
N GLN A 434 -27.50 9.81 39.75
CA GLN A 434 -27.06 10.66 38.62
C GLN A 434 -26.26 9.85 37.58
N GLU A 435 -25.37 8.97 38.02
CA GLU A 435 -24.61 8.08 37.14
C GLU A 435 -25.50 6.98 36.57
N ALA A 436 -26.49 6.49 37.34
CA ALA A 436 -27.49 5.55 36.84
C ALA A 436 -28.29 6.16 35.68
N GLU A 437 -28.66 7.45 35.74
CA GLU A 437 -29.31 8.15 34.63
C GLU A 437 -28.45 8.19 33.37
N LYS A 438 -27.16 8.51 33.51
CA LYS A 438 -26.22 8.48 32.38
C LYS A 438 -26.10 7.08 31.77
N ALA A 439 -26.05 6.05 32.62
CA ALA A 439 -26.00 4.66 32.18
C ALA A 439 -27.24 4.25 31.40
N VAL A 440 -28.44 4.66 31.84
CA VAL A 440 -29.73 4.38 31.15
C VAL A 440 -29.78 5.09 29.80
N ARG A 441 -29.40 6.37 29.74
CA ARG A 441 -29.32 7.12 28.48
C ARG A 441 -28.42 6.42 27.48
N PHE A 442 -27.22 6.03 27.91
CA PHE A 442 -26.28 5.31 27.07
C PHE A 442 -26.81 3.92 26.66
N LEU A 443 -27.43 3.18 27.58
CA LEU A 443 -28.04 1.88 27.28
C LEU A 443 -29.11 1.99 26.19
N ASN A 444 -29.94 3.02 26.22
CA ASN A 444 -30.93 3.30 25.19
C ASN A 444 -30.29 3.64 23.84
N LEU A 445 -29.14 4.32 23.82
CA LEU A 445 -28.39 4.56 22.58
C LEU A 445 -27.84 3.25 22.00
N VAL A 446 -27.31 2.37 22.83
CA VAL A 446 -26.73 1.09 22.40
C VAL A 446 -27.80 0.10 21.97
N ARG A 447 -28.91 0.02 22.71
CA ARG A 447 -30.02 -0.90 22.43
C ARG A 447 -31.35 -0.35 22.96
N PRO A 448 -32.16 0.31 22.12
CA PRO A 448 -33.43 0.90 22.54
C PRO A 448 -34.41 -0.14 23.11
N GLY A 449 -35.13 0.23 24.18
CA GLY A 449 -36.34 -0.47 24.62
C GLY A 449 -36.13 -1.68 25.53
N ILE A 450 -34.92 -1.95 26.02
CA ILE A 450 -34.65 -3.06 26.94
C ILE A 450 -34.28 -2.52 28.32
N ASP A 451 -34.89 -3.10 29.37
CA ASP A 451 -34.67 -2.85 30.82
C ASP A 451 -35.55 -1.79 31.51
N GLY A 452 -36.57 -1.25 30.83
CA GLY A 452 -37.56 -0.35 31.46
C GLY A 452 -38.25 -0.94 32.70
N TRP A 453 -38.48 -2.26 32.74
CA TRP A 453 -39.08 -2.93 33.89
C TRP A 453 -38.18 -2.92 35.13
N LEU A 454 -36.86 -3.07 34.95
CA LEU A 454 -35.87 -3.15 36.04
C LEU A 454 -35.73 -1.79 36.72
N LEU A 455 -35.80 -0.71 35.94
CA LEU A 455 -35.80 0.67 36.40
C LEU A 455 -37.09 1.05 37.14
N ARG A 456 -38.26 0.65 36.61
CA ARG A 456 -39.56 0.88 37.27
C ARG A 456 -39.66 0.18 38.62
N ALA A 457 -39.21 -1.07 38.71
CA ALA A 457 -39.22 -1.83 39.95
C ALA A 457 -38.34 -1.18 41.04
N PHE A 458 -37.13 -0.73 40.67
CA PHE A 458 -36.26 -0.02 41.60
C PHE A 458 -36.84 1.35 42.01
N ALA A 459 -37.31 2.15 41.06
CA ALA A 459 -37.87 3.47 41.33
C ALA A 459 -39.09 3.42 42.26
N MET A 460 -40.05 2.52 42.00
CA MET A 460 -41.22 2.36 42.87
C MET A 460 -40.83 1.95 44.29
N ARG A 461 -39.87 1.02 44.45
CA ARG A 461 -39.38 0.61 45.76
C ARG A 461 -38.72 1.77 46.49
N ARG A 462 -37.90 2.57 45.79
CA ARG A 462 -37.14 3.65 46.44
C ARG A 462 -37.97 4.88 46.76
N LEU A 463 -38.96 5.21 45.93
CA LEU A 463 -39.99 6.21 46.23
C LEU A 463 -40.80 5.81 47.47
N ALA A 464 -41.12 4.52 47.63
CA ALA A 464 -41.86 4.01 48.78
C ALA A 464 -41.03 3.98 50.09
N GLU A 465 -39.71 3.78 49.99
CA GLU A 465 -38.77 3.81 51.13
C GLU A 465 -38.43 5.25 51.59
N GLY A 466 -38.89 6.28 50.87
CA GLY A 466 -38.64 7.69 51.13
C GLY A 466 -37.35 8.19 50.46
N CYS A 467 -37.45 9.25 49.65
CA CYS A 467 -36.32 9.87 48.95
C CYS A 467 -36.47 11.41 48.89
N GLY A 468 -35.36 12.12 48.70
CA GLY A 468 -35.39 13.59 48.60
C GLY A 468 -36.04 14.08 47.29
N PRO A 469 -36.50 15.35 47.21
CA PRO A 469 -37.15 15.89 46.01
C PRO A 469 -36.30 15.74 44.73
N GLY A 470 -34.98 15.94 44.83
CA GLY A 470 -34.05 15.79 43.70
C GLY A 470 -33.81 14.33 43.30
N GLU A 471 -33.92 13.39 44.23
CA GLU A 471 -33.82 11.95 43.93
C GLU A 471 -35.08 11.45 43.23
N ALA A 472 -36.26 11.88 43.69
CA ALA A 472 -37.54 11.57 43.05
C ALA A 472 -37.56 12.02 41.58
N GLU A 473 -37.07 13.24 41.29
CA GLU A 473 -37.00 13.76 39.92
C GLU A 473 -36.09 12.92 39.00
N ILE A 474 -34.97 12.42 39.52
CA ILE A 474 -34.09 11.52 38.75
C ILE A 474 -34.79 10.18 38.53
N LEU A 475 -35.39 9.58 39.57
CA LEU A 475 -36.12 8.31 39.49
C LEU A 475 -37.27 8.35 38.48
N HIS A 476 -38.03 9.44 38.42
CA HIS A 476 -39.05 9.67 37.40
C HIS A 476 -38.44 9.69 35.99
N ARG A 477 -37.32 10.41 35.78
CA ARG A 477 -36.61 10.46 34.48
C ARG A 477 -36.09 9.10 34.01
N ILE A 478 -35.49 8.30 34.90
CA ILE A 478 -34.90 7.01 34.50
C ILE A 478 -35.94 5.90 34.34
N SER A 479 -37.05 5.93 35.07
CA SER A 479 -38.07 4.88 35.02
C SER A 479 -39.22 5.16 34.05
N GLY A 480 -39.44 6.44 33.72
CA GLY A 480 -40.60 6.92 32.97
C GLY A 480 -41.93 6.78 33.75
N VAL A 481 -41.85 6.62 35.08
CA VAL A 481 -42.96 6.58 36.03
C VAL A 481 -42.82 7.79 36.92
#